data_AF-A0A9P6U3D2-F1
#
_entry.id   AF-A0A9P6U3D2-F1
#
_cell.length_a   1.000
_cell.length_b   1.000
_cell.length_c   1.000
_cell.angle_alpha   90.00
_cell.angle_beta   90.00
_cell.angle_gamma   90.00
#
_symmetry.space_group_name_H-M   'P 1'
#
loop_
_entity.id
_entity.type
_entity.pdbx_description
1 polymer ?
#
loop_
_entity_poly.entity_id
_entity_poly.type
_entity_poly.pdbx_seq_one_letter_code
_entity_poly.pdbx_strand_id
1 'polypeptide(L)'
;MGTLIGVGSVMFHGTLRHKMQLLDELPEVYLASVLFFTCVETRHGRQGLWLPVFLAMWLALVTYVASTAAGSTQFIFFQSSFAFMHLWIIYYVVDQYHVQTKHRPSLDQRWLGRRALASYAFAVSIWLIDLKLCEYTNGLSPTSWTPFPLHLHAWWHIFSALGVYLTLALVCLQHYESMQLRPYMYIWKGILPAIGLHGATHDKVA
;
A
#
# COMPACT_ATOMS: atom_id res chain seq x y z
N MET A 1 -10.08 4.09 -4.65
CA MET A 1 -9.24 4.59 -3.54
C MET A 1 -7.84 4.97 -3.99
N GLY A 2 -7.09 4.13 -4.71
CA GLY A 2 -5.72 4.48 -5.18
C GLY A 2 -5.60 5.80 -5.96
N THR A 3 -6.56 6.12 -6.83
CA THR A 3 -6.59 7.40 -7.55
C THR A 3 -6.76 8.61 -6.64
N LEU A 4 -7.49 8.48 -5.53
CA LEU A 4 -7.69 9.58 -4.58
C LEU A 4 -6.39 9.90 -3.82
N ILE A 5 -5.63 8.87 -3.44
CA ILE A 5 -4.30 9.02 -2.83
C ILE A 5 -3.39 9.78 -3.79
N GLY A 6 -3.29 9.36 -5.06
CA GLY A 6 -2.44 10.04 -6.04
C GLY A 6 -2.83 11.50 -6.28
N VAL A 7 -4.13 11.80 -6.37
CA VAL A 7 -4.61 13.18 -6.52
C VAL A 7 -4.32 14.02 -5.27
N GLY A 8 -4.55 13.46 -4.08
CA GLY A 8 -4.21 14.08 -2.80
C GLY A 8 -2.73 14.41 -2.70
N SER A 9 -1.88 13.44 -3.01
CA SER A 9 -0.42 13.59 -3.03
C SER A 9 0.04 14.72 -3.95
N VAL A 10 -0.44 14.75 -5.19
CA VAL A 10 -0.10 15.82 -6.15
C VAL A 10 -0.53 17.20 -5.61
N MET A 11 -1.73 17.31 -5.04
CA MET A 11 -2.21 18.58 -4.49
C MET A 11 -1.44 18.99 -3.23
N PHE A 12 -1.04 18.03 -2.39
CA PHE A 12 -0.22 18.33 -1.22
C PHE A 12 1.17 18.81 -1.63
N HIS A 13 1.90 18.05 -2.46
CA HIS A 13 3.24 18.43 -2.90
C HIS A 13 3.25 19.69 -3.78
N GLY A 14 2.14 19.99 -4.45
CA GLY A 14 1.97 21.24 -5.20
C GLY A 14 1.64 22.48 -4.35
N THR A 15 1.13 22.32 -3.13
CA THR A 15 0.64 23.46 -2.32
C THR A 15 1.18 23.56 -0.90
N LEU A 16 1.66 22.45 -0.34
CA LEU A 16 2.11 22.26 1.04
C LEU A 16 1.10 22.73 2.11
N ARG A 17 -0.19 22.71 1.77
CA ARG A 17 -1.27 23.11 2.68
C ARG A 17 -1.71 21.92 3.53
N HIS A 18 -1.91 22.15 4.82
CA HIS A 18 -2.40 21.14 5.77
C HIS A 18 -3.67 20.42 5.27
N LYS A 19 -4.63 21.15 4.70
CA LYS A 19 -5.85 20.53 4.15
C LYS A 19 -5.57 19.53 3.02
N MET A 20 -4.55 19.80 2.20
CA MET A 20 -4.14 18.88 1.13
C MET A 20 -3.32 17.73 1.68
N GLN A 21 -2.52 17.95 2.74
CA GLN A 21 -1.84 16.89 3.48
C GLN A 21 -2.84 15.84 3.99
N LEU A 22 -3.96 16.27 4.56
CA LEU A 22 -5.01 15.34 5.00
C LEU A 22 -5.59 14.52 3.83
N LEU A 23 -5.64 15.10 2.63
CA LEU A 23 -6.15 14.42 1.44
C LEU A 23 -5.13 13.45 0.83
N ASP A 24 -3.84 13.63 1.12
CA ASP A 24 -2.76 12.68 0.82
C ASP A 24 -2.80 11.52 1.85
N GLU A 25 -2.72 11.86 3.13
CA GLU A 25 -2.52 10.92 4.23
C GLU A 25 -3.76 10.07 4.58
N LEU A 26 -4.95 10.66 4.76
CA LEU A 26 -6.11 9.93 5.27
C LEU A 26 -6.57 8.79 4.32
N PRO A 27 -6.67 9.01 2.99
CA PRO A 27 -7.04 7.95 2.08
C PRO A 27 -6.08 6.74 2.10
N GLU A 28 -4.81 6.95 2.41
CA GLU A 28 -3.83 5.88 2.55
C GLU A 28 -4.14 4.96 3.73
N VAL A 29 -4.42 5.53 4.91
CA VAL A 29 -4.77 4.73 6.10
C VAL A 29 -6.11 4.03 5.92
N TYR A 30 -7.05 4.64 5.20
CA TYR A 30 -8.32 4.00 4.85
C TYR A 30 -8.09 2.78 3.95
N LEU A 31 -7.29 2.93 2.90
CA LEU A 31 -6.95 1.82 2.00
C LEU A 31 -6.19 0.72 2.74
N ALA A 32 -5.23 1.07 3.59
CA ALA A 32 -4.48 0.12 4.40
C ALA A 32 -5.41 -0.66 5.36
N SER A 33 -6.40 0.00 5.95
CA SER A 33 -7.37 -0.66 6.85
C SER A 33 -8.27 -1.64 6.11
N VAL A 34 -8.72 -1.31 4.89
CA VAL A 34 -9.48 -2.22 4.03
C VAL A 34 -8.63 -3.43 3.61
N LEU A 35 -7.36 -3.19 3.27
CA LEU A 35 -6.44 -4.26 2.89
C LEU A 35 -6.15 -5.18 4.08
N PHE A 36 -5.87 -4.60 5.26
CA PHE A 36 -5.70 -5.35 6.51
C PHE A 36 -6.93 -6.20 6.83
N PHE A 37 -8.14 -5.62 6.78
CA PHE A 37 -9.39 -6.37 6.95
C PHE A 37 -9.47 -7.57 6.00
N THR A 38 -9.17 -7.35 4.73
CA THR A 38 -9.23 -8.40 3.70
C THR A 38 -8.19 -9.49 3.96
N CYS A 39 -6.96 -9.14 4.36
CA CYS A 39 -5.92 -10.10 4.73
C CYS A 39 -6.35 -10.97 5.93
N VAL A 40 -6.92 -10.35 6.97
CA VAL A 40 -7.42 -11.06 8.17
C VAL A 40 -8.53 -12.02 7.78
N GLU A 41 -9.55 -11.57 7.04
CA GLU A 41 -10.68 -12.44 6.66
C GLU A 41 -10.26 -13.56 5.70
N THR A 42 -9.32 -13.29 4.79
CA THR A 42 -8.77 -14.31 3.89
C THR A 42 -8.02 -15.38 4.68
N ARG A 43 -7.31 -15.00 5.76
CA ARG A 43 -6.50 -15.92 6.56
C ARG A 43 -7.28 -16.70 7.62
N HIS A 44 -8.25 -16.05 8.26
CA HIS A 44 -8.93 -16.57 9.44
C HIS A 44 -10.44 -16.80 9.23
N GLY A 45 -10.95 -16.54 8.03
CA GLY A 45 -12.39 -16.53 7.76
C GLY A 45 -13.07 -15.26 8.24
N ARG A 46 -14.39 -15.17 8.05
CA ARG A 46 -15.17 -13.99 8.44
C ARG A 46 -15.05 -13.75 9.94
N GLN A 47 -14.63 -12.54 10.31
CA GLN A 47 -14.44 -12.20 11.73
C GLN A 47 -15.72 -11.68 12.39
N GLY A 48 -16.80 -11.46 11.62
CA GLY A 48 -18.03 -10.85 12.14
C GLY A 48 -17.91 -9.33 12.25
N LEU A 49 -18.85 -8.70 12.97
CA LEU A 49 -18.97 -7.23 12.99
C LEU A 49 -17.93 -6.52 13.87
N TRP A 50 -17.26 -7.22 14.80
CA TRP A 50 -16.34 -6.56 15.73
C TRP A 50 -15.15 -5.91 15.00
N LEU A 51 -14.57 -6.59 14.00
CA LEU A 51 -13.42 -6.11 13.26
C LEU A 51 -13.72 -4.86 12.41
N PRO A 52 -14.76 -4.84 11.55
CA PRO A 52 -15.09 -3.63 10.79
C PRO A 52 -15.52 -2.48 11.69
N VAL A 53 -16.21 -2.74 12.81
CA VAL A 53 -16.56 -1.69 13.79
C VAL A 53 -15.30 -1.14 14.47
N PHE A 54 -14.38 -2.00 14.90
CA PHE A 54 -13.09 -1.59 15.46
C PHE A 54 -12.30 -0.73 14.48
N LEU A 55 -12.18 -1.16 13.22
CA LEU A 55 -11.48 -0.41 12.20
C LEU A 55 -12.16 0.93 11.90
N ALA A 56 -13.50 0.97 11.85
CA ALA A 56 -14.23 2.22 11.65
C ALA A 56 -13.99 3.22 12.81
N MET A 57 -14.01 2.75 14.06
CA MET A 57 -13.69 3.58 15.22
C MET A 57 -12.24 4.08 15.20
N TRP A 58 -11.30 3.20 14.82
CA TRP A 58 -9.90 3.58 14.65
C TRP A 58 -9.71 4.65 13.57
N LEU A 59 -10.34 4.47 12.40
CA LEU A 59 -10.29 5.43 11.31
C LEU A 59 -10.92 6.78 11.69
N ALA A 60 -12.01 6.76 12.44
CA ALA A 60 -12.62 7.98 12.97
C ALA A 60 -11.65 8.72 13.92
N LEU A 61 -10.97 7.99 14.80
CA LEU A 61 -9.96 8.55 15.70
C LEU A 61 -8.77 9.14 14.93
N VAL A 62 -8.20 8.41 13.97
CA VAL A 62 -7.12 8.91 13.10
C VAL A 62 -7.54 10.18 12.37
N THR A 63 -8.73 10.19 11.81
CA THR A 63 -9.27 11.36 11.09
C THR A 63 -9.46 12.55 12.02
N TYR A 64 -9.99 12.33 13.22
CA TYR A 64 -10.16 13.38 14.22
C TYR A 64 -8.82 13.97 14.66
N VAL A 65 -7.84 13.13 15.02
CA VAL A 65 -6.52 13.61 15.45
C VAL A 65 -5.81 14.32 14.31
N ALA A 66 -5.81 13.77 13.09
CA ALA A 66 -5.16 14.40 11.95
C ALA A 66 -5.81 15.75 11.58
N SER A 67 -7.13 15.87 11.70
CA SER A 67 -7.84 17.12 11.36
C SER A 67 -7.73 18.23 12.43
N THR A 68 -7.43 17.87 13.68
CA THR A 68 -7.42 18.82 14.81
C THR A 68 -6.02 19.10 15.37
N ALA A 69 -5.08 18.17 15.25
CA ALA A 69 -3.69 18.35 15.64
C ALA A 69 -2.84 18.85 14.47
N ALA A 70 -1.64 19.35 14.77
CA ALA A 70 -0.65 19.76 13.77
C ALA A 70 0.77 19.44 14.25
N GLY A 71 1.74 19.53 13.33
CA GLY A 71 3.15 19.31 13.63
C GLY A 71 3.44 17.87 14.08
N SER A 72 4.30 17.71 15.08
CA SER A 72 4.78 16.40 15.52
C SER A 72 3.68 15.46 15.99
N THR A 73 2.62 15.97 16.63
CA THR A 73 1.52 15.14 17.12
C THR A 73 0.75 14.52 15.96
N GLN A 74 0.36 15.32 14.97
CA GLN A 74 -0.32 14.84 13.77
C GLN A 74 0.59 13.86 13.01
N PHE A 75 1.85 14.23 12.80
CA PHE A 75 2.83 13.39 12.12
C PHE A 75 3.02 12.02 12.80
N ILE A 76 3.30 11.99 14.10
CA ILE A 76 3.55 10.73 14.83
C ILE A 76 2.28 9.87 14.84
N PHE A 77 1.11 10.46 15.04
CA PHE A 77 -0.15 9.71 15.09
C PHE A 77 -0.46 9.06 13.74
N PHE A 78 -0.33 9.83 12.64
CA PHE A 78 -0.50 9.31 11.30
C PHE A 78 0.53 8.20 11.00
N GLN A 79 1.83 8.49 11.18
CA GLN A 79 2.91 7.57 10.81
C GLN A 79 2.86 6.27 11.61
N SER A 80 2.56 6.33 12.91
CA SER A 80 2.40 5.12 13.73
C SER A 80 1.20 4.28 13.30
N SER A 81 0.07 4.93 12.98
CA SER A 81 -1.14 4.25 12.47
C SER A 81 -0.89 3.58 11.12
N PHE A 82 -0.27 4.31 10.20
CA PHE A 82 0.08 3.83 8.87
C PHE A 82 1.07 2.68 8.92
N ALA A 83 2.16 2.83 9.70
CA ALA A 83 3.18 1.80 9.88
C ALA A 83 2.61 0.54 10.52
N PHE A 84 1.78 0.67 11.55
CA PHE A 84 1.14 -0.48 12.20
C PHE A 84 0.32 -1.29 11.20
N MET A 85 -0.56 -0.63 10.42
CA MET A 85 -1.37 -1.31 9.41
C MET A 85 -0.50 -2.01 8.35
N HIS A 86 0.55 -1.33 7.85
CA HIS A 86 1.44 -1.89 6.85
C HIS A 86 2.28 -3.07 7.36
N LEU A 87 2.76 -3.01 8.61
CA LEU A 87 3.48 -4.13 9.22
C LEU A 87 2.59 -5.38 9.30
N TRP A 88 1.32 -5.22 9.64
CA TRP A 88 0.37 -6.34 9.64
C TRP A 88 0.06 -6.86 8.25
N ILE A 89 -0.11 -5.98 7.25
CA ILE A 89 -0.28 -6.39 5.86
C ILE A 89 0.94 -7.21 5.40
N ILE A 90 2.16 -6.74 5.68
CA ILE A 90 3.40 -7.44 5.35
C ILE A 90 3.46 -8.79 6.08
N TYR A 91 3.13 -8.83 7.38
CA TYR A 91 3.04 -10.06 8.16
C TYR A 91 2.10 -11.07 7.49
N TYR A 92 0.91 -10.65 7.08
CA TYR A 92 -0.04 -11.53 6.41
C TYR A 92 0.46 -11.97 5.03
N VAL A 93 1.10 -11.11 4.24
CA VAL A 93 1.70 -11.52 2.96
C VAL A 93 2.78 -12.60 3.17
N VAL A 94 3.62 -12.45 4.20
CA VAL A 94 4.65 -13.43 4.56
C VAL A 94 4.03 -14.73 5.09
N ASP A 95 3.07 -14.66 6.01
CA ASP A 95 2.37 -15.83 6.54
C ASP A 95 1.67 -16.62 5.43
N GLN A 96 0.99 -15.92 4.51
CA GLN A 96 0.37 -16.53 3.34
C GLN A 96 1.39 -17.23 2.45
N TYR A 97 2.55 -16.61 2.21
CA TYR A 97 3.63 -17.25 1.47
C TYR A 97 4.08 -18.55 2.16
N HIS A 98 4.27 -18.54 3.48
CA HIS A 98 4.66 -19.73 4.24
C HIS A 98 3.57 -20.81 4.25
N VAL A 99 2.31 -20.46 4.47
CA VAL A 99 1.19 -21.42 4.44
C VAL A 99 1.07 -22.05 3.06
N GLN A 100 1.12 -21.24 1.99
CA GLN A 100 1.03 -21.74 0.63
C GLN A 100 2.24 -22.58 0.20
N THR A 101 3.45 -22.35 0.73
CA THR A 101 4.59 -23.25 0.44
C THR A 101 4.33 -24.71 0.80
N LYS A 102 3.46 -24.99 1.78
CA LYS A 102 2.99 -26.35 2.10
C LYS A 102 2.06 -26.93 1.01
N HIS A 103 1.32 -26.08 0.31
CA HIS A 103 0.36 -26.44 -0.75
C HIS A 103 0.86 -26.17 -2.17
N ARG A 104 2.13 -25.74 -2.33
CA ARG A 104 2.77 -25.28 -3.58
C ARG A 104 2.02 -24.09 -4.23
N PRO A 105 2.40 -22.85 -3.90
CA PRO A 105 1.77 -21.67 -4.50
C PRO A 105 2.00 -21.65 -6.01
N SER A 106 1.04 -21.09 -6.74
CA SER A 106 1.18 -20.86 -8.18
C SER A 106 2.37 -19.93 -8.46
N LEU A 107 2.92 -20.00 -9.68
CA LEU A 107 4.04 -19.13 -10.08
C LEU A 107 3.65 -17.64 -9.94
N ASP A 108 2.40 -17.32 -10.26
CA ASP A 108 1.83 -15.98 -10.17
C ASP A 108 1.78 -15.48 -8.72
N GLN A 109 1.30 -16.30 -7.78
CA GLN A 109 1.29 -15.97 -6.35
C GLN A 109 2.69 -15.68 -5.80
N ARG A 110 3.67 -16.53 -6.14
CA ARG A 110 5.07 -16.33 -5.72
C ARG A 110 5.65 -15.05 -6.31
N TRP A 111 5.35 -14.78 -7.56
CA TRP A 111 5.83 -13.59 -8.26
C TRP A 111 5.26 -12.32 -7.65
N LEU A 112 3.94 -12.29 -7.41
CA LEU A 112 3.23 -11.14 -6.81
C LEU A 112 3.72 -10.89 -5.39
N GLY A 113 3.73 -11.92 -4.54
CA GLY A 113 4.15 -11.80 -3.14
C GLY A 113 5.59 -11.34 -2.99
N ARG A 114 6.54 -11.92 -3.74
CA ARG A 114 7.96 -11.52 -3.68
C ARG A 114 8.17 -10.08 -4.13
N ARG A 115 7.49 -9.65 -5.19
CA ARG A 115 7.61 -8.27 -5.69
C ARG A 115 6.91 -7.26 -4.77
N ALA A 116 5.78 -7.63 -4.16
CA ALA A 116 5.13 -6.80 -3.15
C ALA A 116 6.07 -6.56 -1.95
N LEU A 117 6.64 -7.63 -1.39
CA LEU A 117 7.59 -7.53 -0.27
C LEU A 117 8.84 -6.73 -0.62
N ALA A 118 9.42 -6.97 -1.80
CA ALA A 118 10.57 -6.19 -2.27
C ALA A 118 10.23 -4.70 -2.43
N SER A 119 9.04 -4.38 -2.97
CA SER A 119 8.59 -3.00 -3.14
C SER A 119 8.39 -2.31 -1.80
N TYR A 120 7.76 -2.97 -0.82
CA TYR A 120 7.60 -2.43 0.53
C TYR A 120 8.94 -2.22 1.24
N ALA A 121 9.86 -3.19 1.18
CA ALA A 121 11.18 -3.05 1.80
C ALA A 121 11.96 -1.88 1.19
N PHE A 122 11.93 -1.74 -0.13
CA PHE A 122 12.59 -0.65 -0.83
C PHE A 122 11.94 0.70 -0.50
N ALA A 123 10.61 0.77 -0.50
CA ALA A 123 9.87 1.96 -0.11
C ALA A 123 10.31 2.41 1.30
N VAL A 124 10.19 1.53 2.31
CA VAL A 124 10.50 1.89 3.70
C VAL A 124 11.94 2.36 3.84
N SER A 125 12.87 1.70 3.14
CA SER A 125 14.29 2.09 3.15
C SER A 125 14.49 3.50 2.58
N ILE A 126 13.89 3.80 1.43
CA ILE A 126 13.95 5.12 0.80
C ILE A 126 13.33 6.19 1.69
N TRP A 127 12.17 5.92 2.30
CA TRP A 127 11.51 6.87 3.19
C TRP A 127 12.32 7.17 4.45
N LEU A 128 12.96 6.15 5.04
CA LEU A 128 13.84 6.35 6.19
C LEU A 128 15.08 7.18 5.83
N ILE A 129 15.66 6.95 4.65
CA ILE A 129 16.77 7.76 4.13
C ILE A 129 16.32 9.19 3.90
N ASP A 130 15.18 9.40 3.24
CA ASP A 130 14.60 10.72 3.01
C ASP A 130 14.35 11.47 4.34
N LEU A 131 13.81 10.78 5.35
CA LEU A 131 13.48 11.37 6.65
C LEU A 131 14.72 11.72 7.49
N LYS A 132 15.78 10.89 7.46
CA LYS A 132 16.95 11.03 8.37
C LYS A 132 18.18 11.59 7.69
N LEU A 133 18.31 11.42 6.38
CA LEU A 133 19.50 11.74 5.58
C LEU A 133 19.15 12.71 4.45
N CYS A 134 18.10 13.54 4.63
CA CYS A 134 17.70 14.57 3.67
C CYS A 134 18.88 15.51 3.31
N GLU A 135 19.69 15.88 4.30
CA GLU A 135 20.86 16.75 4.09
C GLU A 135 21.82 16.19 3.03
N TYR A 136 21.97 14.87 2.98
CA TYR A 136 22.85 14.18 2.04
C TYR A 136 22.23 13.97 0.65
N THR A 137 20.90 14.06 0.53
CA THR A 137 20.16 13.62 -0.67
C THR A 137 19.41 14.75 -1.39
N ASN A 138 19.40 15.96 -0.81
CA ASN A 138 18.68 17.11 -1.33
C ASN A 138 19.36 17.82 -2.52
N GLY A 139 20.65 17.55 -2.81
CA GLY A 139 21.39 18.18 -3.90
C GLY A 139 21.65 19.68 -3.75
N LEU A 140 21.32 20.26 -2.60
CA LEU A 140 21.47 21.69 -2.29
C LEU A 140 22.54 21.93 -1.21
N SER A 141 22.73 20.96 -0.31
CA SER A 141 23.71 21.04 0.76
C SER A 141 25.14 20.78 0.24
N PRO A 142 26.18 21.46 0.77
CA PRO A 142 27.58 21.10 0.50
C PRO A 142 27.94 19.67 0.88
N THR A 143 27.19 19.06 1.80
CA THR A 143 27.35 17.67 2.25
C THR A 143 26.60 16.66 1.37
N SER A 144 25.88 17.11 0.34
CA SER A 144 25.08 16.23 -0.51
C SER A 144 25.94 15.29 -1.36
N TRP A 145 25.53 14.03 -1.46
CA TRP A 145 26.22 13.01 -2.26
C TRP A 145 26.12 13.24 -3.76
N THR A 146 25.07 13.93 -4.22
CA THR A 146 24.82 14.23 -5.63
C THR A 146 24.59 15.73 -5.83
N PRO A 147 24.98 16.30 -6.98
CA PRO A 147 24.73 17.71 -7.28
C PRO A 147 23.27 18.01 -7.68
N PHE A 148 22.40 17.01 -7.65
CA PHE A 148 20.98 17.12 -7.98
C PHE A 148 20.14 16.40 -6.90
N PRO A 149 18.91 16.89 -6.64
CA PRO A 149 17.99 16.25 -5.69
C PRO A 149 17.61 14.85 -6.17
N LEU A 150 17.70 13.86 -5.28
CA LEU A 150 17.30 12.48 -5.58
C LEU A 150 15.77 12.27 -5.53
N HIS A 151 15.03 13.24 -4.98
CA HIS A 151 13.57 13.18 -4.79
C HIS A 151 13.10 11.86 -4.18
N LEU A 152 13.80 11.40 -3.13
CA LEU A 152 13.55 10.10 -2.49
C LEU A 152 12.11 9.96 -2.01
N HIS A 153 11.50 11.04 -1.50
CA HIS A 153 10.08 11.06 -1.17
C HIS A 153 9.14 10.68 -2.33
N ALA A 154 9.44 11.09 -3.57
CA ALA A 154 8.63 10.72 -4.73
C ALA A 154 8.76 9.23 -5.05
N TRP A 155 9.97 8.67 -4.90
CA TRP A 155 10.19 7.23 -5.06
C TRP A 155 9.46 6.42 -3.99
N TRP A 156 9.41 6.90 -2.74
CA TRP A 156 8.61 6.29 -1.68
C TRP A 156 7.15 6.08 -2.13
N HIS A 157 6.50 7.12 -2.66
CA HIS A 157 5.11 7.04 -3.17
C HIS A 157 4.94 6.01 -4.28
N ILE A 158 5.90 5.93 -5.21
CA ILE A 158 5.84 4.96 -6.31
C ILE A 158 5.92 3.53 -5.78
N PHE A 159 6.90 3.24 -4.92
CA PHE A 159 7.13 1.87 -4.44
C PHE A 159 6.13 1.43 -3.37
N SER A 160 5.61 2.34 -2.54
CA SER A 160 4.52 2.04 -1.61
C SER A 160 3.24 1.71 -2.37
N ALA A 161 2.87 2.52 -3.38
CA ALA A 161 1.72 2.27 -4.23
C ALA A 161 1.85 0.97 -5.01
N LEU A 162 3.04 0.67 -5.55
CA LEU A 162 3.32 -0.60 -6.24
C LEU A 162 3.17 -1.79 -5.28
N GLY A 163 3.70 -1.71 -4.05
CA GLY A 163 3.56 -2.75 -3.04
C GLY A 163 2.11 -3.05 -2.70
N VAL A 164 1.31 -2.00 -2.48
CA VAL A 164 -0.14 -2.11 -2.22
C VAL A 164 -0.87 -2.71 -3.42
N TYR A 165 -0.58 -2.24 -4.63
CA TYR A 165 -1.20 -2.77 -5.85
C TYR A 165 -0.93 -4.27 -6.04
N LEU A 166 0.34 -4.69 -5.88
CA LEU A 166 0.72 -6.10 -6.01
C LEU A 166 0.09 -6.97 -4.93
N THR A 167 -0.05 -6.45 -3.71
CA THR A 167 -0.73 -7.15 -2.60
C THR A 167 -2.22 -7.31 -2.88
N LEU A 168 -2.88 -6.27 -3.39
CA LEU A 168 -4.28 -6.35 -3.83
C LEU A 168 -4.46 -7.40 -4.93
N ALA A 169 -3.59 -7.40 -5.95
CA ALA A 169 -3.63 -8.40 -7.01
C ALA A 169 -3.46 -9.83 -6.47
N LEU A 170 -2.55 -10.03 -5.50
CA LEU A 170 -2.35 -11.33 -4.84
C LEU A 170 -3.61 -11.78 -4.09
N VAL A 171 -4.20 -10.89 -3.29
CA VAL A 171 -5.42 -11.18 -2.52
C VAL A 171 -6.60 -11.46 -3.45
N CYS A 172 -6.77 -10.69 -4.53
CA CYS A 172 -7.79 -10.94 -5.55
C CYS A 172 -7.61 -12.31 -6.23
N LEU A 173 -6.38 -12.65 -6.62
CA LEU A 173 -6.06 -13.95 -7.22
C LEU A 173 -6.46 -15.10 -6.28
N GLN A 174 -6.04 -15.02 -5.01
CA GLN A 174 -6.37 -16.01 -3.99
C GLN A 174 -7.88 -16.11 -3.72
N HIS A 175 -8.55 -14.97 -3.67
CA HIS A 175 -10.00 -14.92 -3.46
C HIS A 175 -10.74 -15.65 -4.59
N TYR A 176 -10.40 -15.38 -5.85
CA TYR A 176 -11.02 -16.07 -6.98
C TYR A 176 -10.68 -17.56 -7.05
N GLU A 177 -9.46 -17.96 -6.65
CA GLU A 177 -9.10 -19.37 -6.49
C GLU A 177 -9.97 -20.05 -5.41
N SER A 178 -10.20 -19.38 -4.28
CA SER A 178 -11.05 -19.89 -3.20
C SER A 178 -12.51 -20.09 -3.64
N MET A 179 -12.98 -19.26 -4.57
CA MET A 179 -14.29 -19.37 -5.21
C MET A 179 -14.35 -20.35 -6.38
N GLN A 180 -13.24 -21.05 -6.70
CA GLN A 180 -13.13 -21.97 -7.83
C GLN A 180 -13.35 -21.30 -9.22
N LEU A 181 -13.09 -20.00 -9.34
CA LEU A 181 -13.34 -19.19 -10.55
C LEU A 181 -12.19 -19.20 -11.57
N ARG A 182 -11.20 -20.10 -11.44
CA ARG A 182 -10.05 -20.28 -12.35
C ARG A 182 -9.42 -18.95 -12.83
N PRO A 183 -8.93 -18.11 -11.90
CA PRO A 183 -8.28 -16.86 -12.26
C PRO A 183 -6.94 -17.09 -12.95
N TYR A 184 -6.48 -16.10 -13.71
CA TYR A 184 -5.14 -16.07 -14.30
C TYR A 184 -4.54 -14.66 -14.23
N MET A 185 -3.23 -14.58 -14.07
CA MET A 185 -2.51 -13.31 -14.16
C MET A 185 -2.11 -13.05 -15.62
N TYR A 186 -2.30 -11.82 -16.08
CA TYR A 186 -1.76 -11.32 -17.34
C TYR A 186 -1.14 -9.94 -17.14
N ILE A 187 -0.30 -9.50 -18.07
CA ILE A 187 0.32 -8.17 -17.97
C ILE A 187 -0.47 -7.19 -18.84
N TRP A 188 -1.25 -6.33 -18.19
CA TRP A 188 -2.02 -5.29 -18.86
C TRP A 188 -1.09 -4.24 -19.46
N LYS A 189 -1.19 -4.04 -20.78
CA LYS A 189 -0.37 -3.14 -21.60
C LYS A 189 1.14 -3.33 -21.42
N GLY A 190 1.59 -4.52 -21.00
CA GLY A 190 3.02 -4.80 -20.75
C GLY A 190 3.61 -4.17 -19.49
N ILE A 191 2.80 -3.50 -18.65
CA ILE A 191 3.29 -2.72 -17.51
C ILE A 191 2.82 -3.31 -16.17
N LEU A 192 1.51 -3.52 -16.00
CA LEU A 192 0.94 -3.89 -14.70
C LEU A 192 0.34 -5.29 -14.72
N PRO A 193 0.58 -6.13 -13.71
CA PRO A 193 -0.12 -7.40 -13.58
C PRO A 193 -1.61 -7.12 -13.31
N ALA A 194 -2.49 -7.78 -14.04
CA ALA A 194 -3.93 -7.74 -13.86
C ALA A 194 -4.47 -9.17 -13.76
N ILE A 195 -5.56 -9.33 -13.03
CA ILE A 195 -6.20 -10.63 -12.81
C ILE A 195 -7.42 -10.75 -13.72
N GLY A 196 -7.47 -11.82 -14.52
CA GLY A 196 -8.61 -12.17 -15.37
C GLY A 196 -9.27 -13.47 -14.89
N LEU A 197 -10.50 -13.72 -15.35
CA LEU A 197 -11.24 -14.96 -15.09
C LEU A 197 -11.51 -15.68 -16.41
N HIS A 198 -11.29 -17.00 -16.45
CA HIS A 198 -11.66 -17.79 -17.63
C HIS A 198 -13.19 -17.82 -17.79
N GLY A 199 -13.69 -17.30 -18.91
CA GLY A 199 -15.13 -17.28 -19.24
C GLY A 199 -15.83 -15.94 -19.06
N ALA A 200 -15.17 -14.92 -18.51
CA ALA A 200 -15.62 -13.54 -18.65
C ALA A 200 -15.17 -13.05 -20.04
N THR A 201 -16.10 -12.93 -20.98
CA THR A 201 -15.82 -12.41 -22.32
C THR A 201 -15.13 -11.05 -22.20
N HIS A 202 -13.93 -10.94 -22.78
CA HIS A 202 -13.33 -9.66 -23.13
C HIS A 202 -14.19 -9.04 -24.25
N ASP A 203 -15.36 -8.52 -23.90
CA ASP A 203 -16.10 -7.63 -24.79
C ASP A 203 -15.38 -6.28 -24.82
N LYS A 204 -14.49 -6.20 -25.81
CA LYS A 204 -14.10 -5.03 -26.60
C LYS A 204 -14.28 -3.67 -25.91
N VAL A 205 -13.17 -3.10 -25.46
CA VAL A 205 -12.98 -1.65 -25.55
C VAL A 205 -11.96 -1.43 -26.68
N ALA A 206 -12.52 -1.21 -27.87
CA ALA A 206 -11.86 -0.52 -28.96
C ALA A 206 -11.82 0.98 -28.64
#